data_AF-A0AB73NV04-F1
#
_entry.id   AF-A0AB73NV04-F1
#
_cell.length_a   1.000
_cell.length_b   1.000
_cell.length_c   1.000
_cell.angle_alpha   90.00
_cell.angle_beta   90.00
_cell.angle_gamma   90.00
#
_symmetry.space_group_name_H-M   'P 1'
#
loop_
_entity.id
_entity.type
_entity.pdbx_description
1 polymer ?
#
loop_
_entity_poly.entity_id
_entity_poly.type
_entity_poly.pdbx_seq_one_letter_code
_entity_poly.pdbx_strand_id
1 'polypeptide(L)'
;MTPQRILVLGASGYIGQHLVPKLRQQGHAVTAAARRIEWLKEQPWPGVECRFVDLYQPSTLIAALQDIDVVYYLVHGMGDGQDLIEQERLAATNMKTALQQSPSVKQIIYLSALQPDDNSSPHLIARKLTGDLLRQSGIPVTELRASIIVGPGSAAFEVMRDMVYNLPILTPPRWVRSKSSPVALENLLIYLTELLKHPSSENRIFDVAGPEYISYQTMFERFIAISGKRRWLIPIPLPTRFISVYFINMVTSVPTPIASALIEGLNHDLPADGQALQALIPQSLISFDDAVKETLRREDEVVDSPDWGYDPEARARWRPGYGFYPKQAGCTLYTSASSEALWHVVQQIGGKEGYFYGNPLWKTRSWMDDLAGGGVVYGRPDRETLELGDLIDGWKVITLKPLRQLAMMFGMKAPGLGRLTFTIKELGGRRSFDVRAWWHPAGFNGLLYWFVMMPAHLFIFRGMAKRIATLAVQYDREQQK
;
A
#
# COMPACT_ATOMS: atom_id res chain seq x y z
N MET A 1 23.84 -20.29 10.68
CA MET A 1 24.11 -19.45 9.50
C MET A 1 24.78 -18.18 9.99
N THR A 2 25.84 -17.70 9.34
CA THR A 2 26.53 -16.49 9.77
C THR A 2 25.61 -15.28 9.53
N PRO A 3 25.43 -14.38 10.51
CA PRO A 3 24.68 -13.15 10.29
C PRO A 3 25.23 -12.38 9.08
N GLN A 4 24.33 -11.89 8.23
CA GLN A 4 24.66 -11.08 7.04
C GLN A 4 24.10 -9.68 7.22
N ARG A 5 24.76 -8.70 6.60
CA ARG A 5 24.29 -7.31 6.52
C ARG A 5 23.44 -7.16 5.26
N ILE A 6 22.15 -6.94 5.45
CA ILE A 6 21.16 -7.01 4.38
C ILE A 6 20.51 -5.65 4.19
N LEU A 7 20.54 -5.14 2.96
CA LEU A 7 19.77 -3.98 2.55
C LEU A 7 18.49 -4.43 1.85
N VAL A 8 17.32 -3.98 2.32
CA VAL A 8 16.03 -4.22 1.67
C VAL A 8 15.54 -2.92 1.04
N LEU A 9 15.75 -2.79 -0.27
CA LEU A 9 15.22 -1.70 -1.07
C LEU A 9 13.75 -1.97 -1.40
N GLY A 10 12.87 -1.02 -1.09
CA GLY A 10 11.42 -1.22 -1.21
C GLY A 10 10.81 -1.83 0.06
N ALA A 11 11.46 -1.63 1.21
CA ALA A 11 10.99 -2.12 2.51
C ALA A 11 9.60 -1.60 2.90
N SER A 12 9.18 -0.42 2.40
CA SER A 12 7.83 0.12 2.62
C SER A 12 6.77 -0.49 1.70
N GLY A 13 7.15 -1.28 0.70
CA GLY A 13 6.24 -1.98 -0.20
C GLY A 13 5.78 -3.32 0.39
N TYR A 14 4.69 -3.86 -0.15
CA TYR A 14 4.01 -5.06 0.35
C TYR A 14 4.96 -6.20 0.74
N ILE A 15 5.82 -6.66 -0.18
CA ILE A 15 6.74 -7.78 0.09
C ILE A 15 7.80 -7.38 1.13
N GLY A 16 8.32 -6.16 1.06
CA GLY A 16 9.32 -5.66 2.00
C GLY A 16 8.81 -5.69 3.45
N GLN A 17 7.55 -5.33 3.67
CA GLN A 17 6.94 -5.31 5.00
C GLN A 17 6.88 -6.69 5.65
N HIS A 18 6.68 -7.75 4.86
CA HIS A 18 6.68 -9.11 5.37
C HIS A 18 8.07 -9.75 5.42
N LEU A 19 8.98 -9.34 4.54
CA LEU A 19 10.33 -9.88 4.46
C LEU A 19 11.24 -9.37 5.58
N VAL A 20 11.19 -8.07 5.89
CA VAL A 20 12.06 -7.43 6.88
C VAL A 20 11.99 -8.10 8.26
N PRO A 21 10.79 -8.33 8.85
CA PRO A 21 10.68 -9.04 10.13
C PRO A 21 11.26 -10.45 10.08
N LYS A 22 11.03 -11.20 8.99
CA LYS A 22 11.51 -12.58 8.85
C LYS A 22 13.04 -12.66 8.76
N LEU A 23 13.65 -11.79 7.98
CA LEU A 23 15.12 -11.68 7.91
C LEU A 23 15.72 -11.31 9.26
N ARG A 24 15.07 -10.40 10.00
CA ARG A 24 15.50 -10.02 11.34
C ARG A 24 15.38 -11.18 12.34
N GLN A 25 14.27 -11.91 12.29
CA GLN A 25 14.03 -13.09 13.12
C GLN A 25 15.05 -14.21 12.87
N GLN A 26 15.56 -14.33 11.64
CA GLN A 26 16.65 -15.24 11.27
C GLN A 26 18.04 -14.79 11.78
N GLY A 27 18.12 -13.65 12.47
CA GLY A 27 19.35 -13.16 13.10
C GLY A 27 20.24 -12.29 12.21
N HIS A 28 19.76 -11.89 11.02
CA HIS A 28 20.51 -11.00 10.14
C HIS A 28 20.48 -9.54 10.65
N ALA A 29 21.49 -8.76 10.24
CA ALA A 29 21.52 -7.31 10.43
C ALA A 29 20.80 -6.68 9.23
N VAL A 30 19.61 -6.13 9.46
CA VAL A 30 18.72 -5.66 8.38
C VAL A 30 18.66 -4.13 8.37
N THR A 31 18.89 -3.56 7.19
CA THR A 31 18.67 -2.16 6.87
C THR A 31 17.46 -2.06 5.92
N ALA A 32 16.36 -1.51 6.40
CA ALA A 32 15.17 -1.21 5.61
C ALA A 32 15.33 0.16 4.91
N ALA A 33 15.11 0.19 3.59
CA ALA A 33 15.32 1.40 2.79
C ALA A 33 14.13 1.74 1.89
N ALA A 34 13.72 3.01 1.95
CA ALA A 34 12.64 3.57 1.13
C ALA A 34 12.68 5.11 1.12
N ARG A 35 11.89 5.72 0.23
CA ARG A 35 11.63 7.18 0.20
C ARG A 35 10.85 7.67 1.42
N ARG A 36 9.99 6.82 1.99
CA ARG A 36 9.14 7.14 3.16
C ARG A 36 9.83 6.70 4.45
N ILE A 37 10.95 7.33 4.80
CA ILE A 37 11.77 6.92 5.96
C ILE A 37 11.01 7.04 7.29
N GLU A 38 10.16 8.04 7.43
CA GLU A 38 9.34 8.27 8.63
C GLU A 38 8.39 7.10 8.85
N TRP A 39 7.80 6.59 7.77
CA TRP A 39 6.94 5.42 7.84
C TRP A 39 7.73 4.17 8.27
N LEU A 40 8.95 3.98 7.77
CA LEU A 40 9.80 2.84 8.18
C LEU A 40 10.13 2.89 9.68
N LYS A 41 10.47 4.08 10.19
CA LYS A 41 10.81 4.28 11.61
C LYS A 41 9.64 4.03 12.56
N GLU A 42 8.42 4.08 12.06
CA GLU A 42 7.20 3.81 12.83
C GLU A 42 6.81 2.32 12.83
N GLN A 43 7.49 1.48 12.06
CA GLN A 43 7.19 0.06 12.02
C GLN A 43 7.73 -0.66 13.27
N PRO A 44 7.02 -1.69 13.77
CA PRO A 44 7.43 -2.47 14.93
C PRO A 44 8.55 -3.47 14.57
N TRP A 45 9.67 -2.99 14.05
CA TRP A 45 10.81 -3.79 13.59
C TRP A 45 12.03 -3.59 14.50
N PRO A 46 12.10 -4.29 15.65
CA PRO A 46 13.16 -4.06 16.64
C PRO A 46 14.54 -4.41 16.08
N GLY A 47 15.48 -3.47 16.20
CA GLY A 47 16.86 -3.64 15.75
C GLY A 47 17.03 -3.64 14.22
N VAL A 48 16.06 -3.11 13.47
CA VAL A 48 16.20 -2.84 12.03
C VAL A 48 16.62 -1.38 11.84
N GLU A 49 17.69 -1.16 11.08
CA GLU A 49 18.11 0.19 10.70
C GLU A 49 17.21 0.73 9.58
N CYS A 50 16.84 2.01 9.62
CA CYS A 50 16.04 2.64 8.57
C CYS A 50 16.86 3.68 7.82
N ARG A 51 17.01 3.53 6.50
CA ARG A 51 17.71 4.49 5.64
C ARG A 51 16.78 5.12 4.60
N PHE A 52 16.95 6.42 4.36
CA PHE A 52 16.32 7.08 3.23
C PHE A 52 17.08 6.71 1.96
N VAL A 53 16.36 6.19 0.97
CA VAL A 53 16.92 5.89 -0.35
C VAL A 53 15.93 6.31 -1.43
N ASP A 54 16.44 7.04 -2.41
CA ASP A 54 15.73 7.40 -3.62
C ASP A 54 16.54 6.90 -4.83
N LEU A 55 15.97 5.95 -5.59
CA LEU A 55 16.66 5.35 -6.74
C LEU A 55 16.94 6.37 -7.86
N TYR A 56 16.26 7.52 -7.85
CA TYR A 56 16.50 8.60 -8.79
C TYR A 56 17.60 9.57 -8.33
N GLN A 57 18.11 9.41 -7.11
CA GLN A 57 19.18 10.22 -6.53
C GLN A 57 20.42 9.35 -6.25
N PRO A 58 21.40 9.29 -7.17
CA PRO A 58 22.55 8.40 -7.08
C PRO A 58 23.35 8.51 -5.78
N SER A 59 23.45 9.72 -5.19
CA SER A 59 24.15 9.96 -3.94
C SER A 59 23.58 9.17 -2.75
N THR A 60 22.27 8.90 -2.76
CA THR A 60 21.61 8.15 -1.68
C THR A 60 21.90 6.65 -1.75
N LEU A 61 22.24 6.13 -2.94
CA LEU A 61 22.48 4.70 -3.17
C LEU A 61 23.85 4.25 -2.65
N ILE A 62 24.90 5.01 -2.96
CA ILE A 62 26.27 4.67 -2.56
C ILE A 62 26.36 4.59 -1.03
N ALA A 63 25.82 5.59 -0.33
CA ALA A 63 25.80 5.59 1.13
C ALA A 63 25.00 4.41 1.71
N ALA A 64 23.89 4.02 1.07
CA ALA A 64 23.07 2.92 1.54
C ALA A 64 23.74 1.54 1.37
N LEU A 65 24.61 1.38 0.37
CA LEU A 65 25.31 0.14 0.05
C LEU A 65 26.60 -0.09 0.85
N GLN A 66 27.06 0.91 1.60
CA GLN A 66 28.22 0.76 2.48
C GLN A 66 27.96 -0.35 3.50
N ASP A 67 28.93 -1.25 3.63
CA ASP A 67 28.90 -2.35 4.59
C ASP A 67 27.70 -3.30 4.42
N ILE A 68 27.21 -3.48 3.19
CA ILE A 68 26.14 -4.42 2.87
C ILE A 68 26.73 -5.66 2.18
N ASP A 69 26.29 -6.85 2.59
CA ASP A 69 26.66 -8.13 1.99
C ASP A 69 25.63 -8.58 0.94
N VAL A 70 24.34 -8.35 1.18
CA VAL A 70 23.23 -8.78 0.31
C VAL A 70 22.22 -7.66 0.11
N VAL A 71 21.80 -7.46 -1.13
CA VAL A 71 20.75 -6.48 -1.48
C VAL A 71 19.49 -7.20 -1.95
N TYR A 72 18.37 -6.98 -1.29
CA TYR A 72 17.05 -7.28 -1.84
C TYR A 72 16.53 -6.08 -2.61
N TYR A 73 16.33 -6.26 -3.92
CA TYR A 73 15.72 -5.26 -4.79
C TYR A 73 14.24 -5.61 -4.98
N LEU A 74 13.39 -4.97 -4.17
CA LEU A 74 11.92 -5.13 -4.21
C LEU A 74 11.21 -3.88 -4.73
N VAL A 75 11.97 -2.89 -5.19
CA VAL A 75 11.40 -1.63 -5.68
C VAL A 75 10.66 -1.86 -6.99
N HIS A 76 9.55 -1.15 -7.09
CA HIS A 76 8.55 -1.36 -8.10
C HIS A 76 7.88 -0.03 -8.48
N GLY A 77 8.06 0.41 -9.73
CA GLY A 77 7.63 1.71 -10.24
C GLY A 77 6.14 1.83 -10.61
N MET A 78 5.33 0.77 -10.50
CA MET A 78 3.90 0.80 -10.87
C MET A 78 3.09 1.95 -10.22
N GLY A 79 3.56 2.53 -9.10
CA GLY A 79 2.90 3.65 -8.43
C GLY A 79 3.33 5.05 -8.88
N ASP A 80 4.38 5.18 -9.70
CA ASP A 80 5.08 6.46 -9.94
C ASP A 80 4.57 7.25 -11.17
N GLY A 81 3.58 6.74 -11.91
CA GLY A 81 2.86 7.49 -12.94
C GLY A 81 3.22 7.11 -14.38
N GLN A 82 3.26 8.09 -15.29
CA GLN A 82 3.56 7.86 -16.72
C GLN A 82 5.07 7.62 -16.95
N ASP A 83 5.40 6.95 -18.06
CA ASP A 83 6.75 6.55 -18.47
C ASP A 83 7.46 5.52 -17.57
N LEU A 84 6.70 4.52 -17.11
CA LEU A 84 7.17 3.40 -16.28
C LEU A 84 8.50 2.78 -16.75
N ILE A 85 8.66 2.54 -18.06
CA ILE A 85 9.86 1.90 -18.61
C ILE A 85 11.10 2.77 -18.39
N GLU A 86 11.01 4.07 -18.67
CA GLU A 86 12.16 4.98 -18.54
C GLU A 86 12.48 5.28 -17.09
N GLN A 87 11.46 5.35 -16.22
CA GLN A 87 11.67 5.46 -14.78
C GLN A 87 12.37 4.21 -14.19
N GLU A 88 11.92 3.00 -14.55
CA GLU A 88 12.57 1.75 -14.13
C GLU A 88 13.99 1.65 -14.71
N ARG A 89 14.20 2.06 -15.97
CA ARG A 89 15.53 2.13 -16.59
C ARG A 89 16.47 3.02 -15.80
N LEU A 90 16.03 4.24 -15.46
CA LEU A 90 16.83 5.20 -14.71
C LEU A 90 17.20 4.65 -13.33
N ALA A 91 16.20 4.14 -12.59
CA ALA A 91 16.40 3.56 -11.27
C ALA A 91 17.39 2.37 -11.31
N ALA A 92 17.20 1.43 -12.24
CA ALA A 92 18.06 0.25 -12.39
C ALA A 92 19.47 0.62 -12.85
N THR A 93 19.61 1.63 -13.72
CA THR A 93 20.92 2.14 -14.17
C THR A 93 21.68 2.80 -13.02
N ASN A 94 21.01 3.63 -12.23
CA ASN A 94 21.60 4.24 -11.04
C ASN A 94 22.04 3.16 -10.03
N MET A 95 21.20 2.15 -9.80
CA MET A 95 21.52 1.04 -8.93
C MET A 95 22.73 0.25 -9.43
N LYS A 96 22.77 -0.11 -10.72
CA LYS A 96 23.93 -0.78 -11.35
C LYS A 96 25.22 -0.01 -11.10
N THR A 97 25.22 1.29 -11.35
CA THR A 97 26.41 2.15 -11.18
C THR A 97 26.85 2.24 -9.71
N ALA A 98 25.91 2.27 -8.77
CA ALA A 98 26.21 2.27 -7.34
C ALA A 98 26.76 0.91 -6.87
N LEU A 99 26.20 -0.20 -7.37
CA LEU A 99 26.65 -1.56 -7.10
C LEU A 99 28.08 -1.81 -7.58
N GLN A 100 28.45 -1.32 -8.77
CA GLN A 100 29.82 -1.42 -9.30
C GLN A 100 30.86 -0.72 -8.40
N GLN A 101 30.43 0.22 -7.56
CA GLN A 101 31.27 0.93 -6.61
C GLN A 101 31.20 0.34 -5.18
N SER A 102 30.48 -0.77 -4.99
CA SER A 102 30.18 -1.34 -3.68
C SER A 102 30.73 -2.77 -3.54
N PRO A 103 32.05 -2.94 -3.35
CA PRO A 103 32.70 -4.25 -3.36
C PRO A 103 32.29 -5.17 -2.19
N SER A 104 31.64 -4.64 -1.16
CA SER A 104 31.12 -5.45 -0.04
C SER A 104 29.93 -6.31 -0.43
N VAL A 105 29.17 -5.90 -1.46
CA VAL A 105 27.94 -6.58 -1.88
C VAL A 105 28.29 -7.81 -2.68
N LYS A 106 27.89 -8.98 -2.17
CA LYS A 106 28.23 -10.29 -2.73
C LYS A 106 27.09 -10.93 -3.52
N GLN A 107 25.86 -10.49 -3.27
CA GLN A 107 24.68 -11.07 -3.91
C GLN A 107 23.54 -10.04 -3.99
N ILE A 108 22.78 -10.11 -5.08
CA ILE A 108 21.54 -9.36 -5.26
C ILE A 108 20.40 -10.38 -5.39
N ILE A 109 19.33 -10.19 -4.62
CA ILE A 109 18.08 -10.94 -4.74
C ILE A 109 17.02 -10.00 -5.30
N TYR A 110 16.51 -10.31 -6.48
CA TYR A 110 15.60 -9.45 -7.23
C TYR A 110 14.25 -10.15 -7.40
N LEU A 111 13.17 -9.56 -6.90
CA LEU A 111 11.83 -10.08 -7.11
C LEU A 111 11.20 -9.43 -8.36
N SER A 112 11.20 -10.15 -9.46
CA SER A 112 10.70 -9.76 -10.78
C SER A 112 9.29 -10.30 -11.04
N ALA A 113 8.83 -10.16 -12.27
CA ALA A 113 7.59 -10.73 -12.77
C ALA A 113 7.87 -11.82 -13.82
N LEU A 114 6.99 -12.82 -13.91
CA LEU A 114 7.01 -13.80 -15.00
C LEU A 114 6.99 -13.10 -16.36
N GLN A 115 7.68 -13.70 -17.32
CA GLN A 115 7.81 -13.18 -18.68
C GLN A 115 7.04 -14.09 -19.62
N PRO A 116 6.05 -13.59 -20.39
CA PRO A 116 5.36 -14.40 -21.38
C PRO A 116 6.30 -14.72 -22.54
N ASP A 117 6.02 -15.81 -23.24
CA ASP A 117 6.78 -16.21 -24.44
C ASP A 117 6.63 -15.19 -25.57
N ASP A 118 5.41 -14.67 -25.77
CA ASP A 118 5.06 -13.73 -26.83
C ASP A 118 4.37 -12.46 -26.28
N ASN A 119 4.81 -11.28 -26.76
CA ASN A 119 4.29 -9.95 -26.42
C ASN A 119 4.25 -9.63 -24.90
N SER A 120 4.97 -8.60 -24.47
CA SER A 120 5.00 -8.19 -23.06
C SER A 120 4.31 -6.84 -22.86
N SER A 121 3.55 -6.71 -21.78
CA SER A 121 3.02 -5.40 -21.38
C SER A 121 4.18 -4.45 -21.01
N PRO A 122 3.99 -3.11 -21.06
CA PRO A 122 5.03 -2.15 -20.66
C PRO A 122 5.57 -2.45 -19.26
N HIS A 123 4.69 -2.91 -18.37
CA HIS A 123 5.06 -3.36 -17.04
C HIS A 123 6.06 -4.51 -17.05
N LEU A 124 5.76 -5.60 -17.76
CA LEU A 124 6.64 -6.79 -17.82
C LEU A 124 7.96 -6.49 -18.52
N ILE A 125 7.94 -5.64 -19.56
CA ILE A 125 9.15 -5.15 -20.25
C ILE A 125 10.06 -4.42 -19.26
N ALA A 126 9.49 -3.52 -18.44
CA ALA A 126 10.27 -2.78 -17.45
C ALA A 126 10.91 -3.72 -16.43
N ARG A 127 10.21 -4.77 -15.98
CA ARG A 127 10.77 -5.78 -15.06
C ARG A 127 11.92 -6.57 -15.66
N LYS A 128 11.80 -6.97 -16.92
CA LYS A 128 12.87 -7.65 -17.66
C LYS A 128 14.11 -6.75 -17.78
N LEU A 129 13.90 -5.51 -18.19
CA LEU A 129 14.95 -4.50 -18.32
C LEU A 129 15.71 -4.27 -17.00
N THR A 130 14.99 -4.12 -15.88
CA THR A 130 15.61 -3.95 -14.57
C THR A 130 16.49 -5.15 -14.21
N GLY A 131 16.02 -6.38 -14.45
CA GLY A 131 16.83 -7.59 -14.24
C GLY A 131 18.10 -7.61 -15.09
N ASP A 132 18.00 -7.25 -16.38
CA ASP A 132 19.13 -7.20 -17.29
C ASP A 132 20.19 -6.16 -16.86
N LEU A 133 19.75 -4.99 -16.41
CA LEU A 133 20.64 -3.93 -15.91
C LEU A 133 21.33 -4.31 -14.59
N LEU A 134 20.60 -4.93 -13.66
CA LEU A 134 21.19 -5.40 -12.40
C LEU A 134 22.28 -6.45 -12.64
N ARG A 135 22.08 -7.39 -13.59
CA ARG A 135 23.07 -8.41 -13.96
C ARG A 135 24.36 -7.84 -14.55
N GLN A 136 24.30 -6.65 -15.15
CA GLN A 136 25.47 -5.95 -15.67
C GLN A 136 26.31 -5.27 -14.58
N SER A 137 25.93 -5.36 -13.30
CA SER A 137 26.71 -4.81 -12.18
C SER A 137 28.01 -5.58 -11.90
N GLY A 138 28.12 -6.82 -12.38
CA GLY A 138 29.23 -7.72 -12.05
C GLY A 138 29.05 -8.47 -10.72
N ILE A 139 27.95 -8.22 -9.99
CA ILE A 139 27.58 -8.94 -8.77
C ILE A 139 26.55 -10.02 -9.14
N PRO A 140 26.65 -11.26 -8.63
CA PRO A 140 25.68 -12.31 -8.89
C PRO A 140 24.25 -11.93 -8.49
N VAL A 141 23.33 -11.99 -9.46
CA VAL A 141 21.91 -11.73 -9.27
C VAL A 141 21.14 -13.04 -9.24
N THR A 142 20.36 -13.27 -8.18
CA THR A 142 19.30 -14.28 -8.16
C THR A 142 17.96 -13.57 -8.37
N GLU A 143 17.37 -13.74 -9.56
CA GLU A 143 16.07 -13.21 -9.92
C GLU A 143 14.97 -14.26 -9.63
N LEU A 144 13.99 -13.90 -8.82
CA LEU A 144 12.76 -14.66 -8.62
C LEU A 144 11.64 -14.03 -9.44
N ARG A 145 11.04 -14.77 -10.37
CA ARG A 145 9.93 -14.29 -11.20
C ARG A 145 8.61 -14.85 -10.67
N ALA A 146 7.82 -13.99 -10.04
CA ALA A 146 6.53 -14.38 -9.50
C ALA A 146 5.38 -13.91 -10.39
N SER A 147 4.26 -14.62 -10.30
CA SER A 147 2.99 -14.25 -10.92
C SER A 147 2.13 -13.42 -9.95
N ILE A 148 0.82 -13.66 -9.91
CA ILE A 148 -0.03 -13.20 -8.83
C ILE A 148 0.40 -13.82 -7.50
N ILE A 149 0.63 -12.94 -6.52
CA ILE A 149 0.89 -13.31 -5.14
C ILE A 149 -0.45 -13.26 -4.40
N VAL A 150 -0.80 -14.31 -3.66
CA VAL A 150 -2.04 -14.36 -2.85
C VAL A 150 -1.67 -14.14 -1.39
N GLY A 151 -2.19 -13.05 -0.82
CA GLY A 151 -1.95 -12.67 0.57
C GLY A 151 -2.58 -11.31 0.91
N PRO A 152 -2.77 -10.99 2.21
CA PRO A 152 -3.41 -9.75 2.64
C PRO A 152 -2.65 -8.52 2.14
N GLY A 153 -3.26 -7.69 1.31
CA GLY A 153 -2.62 -6.48 0.77
C GLY A 153 -1.83 -6.70 -0.51
N SER A 154 -1.87 -7.89 -1.10
CA SER A 154 -1.36 -8.11 -2.46
C SER A 154 -2.26 -7.43 -3.48
N ALA A 155 -1.80 -6.34 -4.09
CA ALA A 155 -2.62 -5.53 -5.01
C ALA A 155 -3.43 -6.34 -6.04
N ALA A 156 -2.85 -7.36 -6.67
CA ALA A 156 -3.55 -8.20 -7.64
C ALA A 156 -4.69 -9.03 -7.01
N PHE A 157 -4.46 -9.61 -5.84
CA PHE A 157 -5.51 -10.30 -5.08
C PHE A 157 -6.57 -9.32 -4.59
N GLU A 158 -6.16 -8.13 -4.12
CA GLU A 158 -7.05 -7.09 -3.62
C GLU A 158 -7.98 -6.55 -4.73
N VAL A 159 -7.50 -6.41 -5.98
CA VAL A 159 -8.37 -6.10 -7.13
C VAL A 159 -9.41 -7.20 -7.33
N MET A 160 -9.00 -8.47 -7.33
CA MET A 160 -9.92 -9.62 -7.49
C MET A 160 -10.97 -9.64 -6.36
N ARG A 161 -10.54 -9.43 -5.11
CA ARG A 161 -11.43 -9.32 -3.95
C ARG A 161 -12.42 -8.20 -4.12
N ASP A 162 -11.93 -7.00 -4.40
CA ASP A 162 -12.80 -5.84 -4.52
C ASP A 162 -13.86 -6.08 -5.60
N MET A 163 -13.50 -6.67 -6.74
CA MET A 163 -14.49 -7.05 -7.76
C MET A 163 -15.55 -8.03 -7.21
N VAL A 164 -15.14 -9.10 -6.51
CA VAL A 164 -16.05 -10.09 -5.92
C VAL A 164 -16.95 -9.49 -4.82
N TYR A 165 -16.44 -8.58 -4.01
CA TYR A 165 -17.20 -7.97 -2.91
C TYR A 165 -18.07 -6.79 -3.36
N ASN A 166 -17.64 -6.06 -4.39
CA ASN A 166 -18.26 -4.81 -4.81
C ASN A 166 -19.25 -4.98 -5.96
N LEU A 167 -19.10 -5.97 -6.84
CA LEU A 167 -19.98 -6.14 -7.99
C LEU A 167 -20.96 -7.31 -7.81
N PRO A 168 -22.29 -7.12 -7.89
CA PRO A 168 -23.25 -8.23 -7.85
C PRO A 168 -23.12 -9.15 -9.07
N ILE A 169 -22.78 -8.56 -10.22
CA ILE A 169 -22.52 -9.25 -11.49
C ILE A 169 -21.10 -8.88 -11.92
N LEU A 170 -20.24 -9.89 -12.00
CA LEU A 170 -18.90 -9.78 -12.54
C LEU A 170 -18.99 -9.98 -14.06
N THR A 171 -18.63 -8.94 -14.81
CA THR A 171 -18.57 -9.00 -16.27
C THR A 171 -17.11 -8.92 -16.75
N PRO A 172 -16.26 -9.91 -16.42
CA PRO A 172 -14.88 -9.86 -16.83
C PRO A 172 -14.76 -9.90 -18.36
N PRO A 173 -13.79 -9.20 -18.95
CA PRO A 173 -13.50 -9.35 -20.37
C PRO A 173 -12.84 -10.70 -20.67
N ARG A 174 -12.80 -11.11 -21.94
CA ARG A 174 -12.34 -12.46 -22.36
C ARG A 174 -10.95 -12.88 -21.85
N TRP A 175 -10.06 -11.95 -21.54
CA TRP A 175 -8.71 -12.23 -21.01
C TRP A 175 -8.71 -12.90 -19.64
N VAL A 176 -9.81 -12.94 -18.88
CA VAL A 176 -9.81 -13.75 -17.63
C VAL A 176 -9.60 -15.25 -17.89
N ARG A 177 -9.65 -15.69 -19.15
CA ARG A 177 -9.30 -17.05 -19.55
C ARG A 177 -7.80 -17.30 -19.55
N SER A 178 -6.98 -16.25 -19.56
CA SER A 178 -5.53 -16.37 -19.42
C SER A 178 -5.17 -17.03 -18.10
N LYS A 179 -4.11 -17.83 -18.12
CA LYS A 179 -3.68 -18.67 -17.02
C LYS A 179 -2.44 -18.14 -16.32
N SER A 180 -2.36 -18.44 -15.03
CA SER A 180 -1.25 -18.05 -14.17
C SER A 180 -1.02 -19.11 -13.09
N SER A 181 0.14 -19.03 -12.44
CA SER A 181 0.57 -19.95 -11.37
C SER A 181 0.58 -19.21 -10.03
N PRO A 182 -0.59 -18.97 -9.39
CA PRO A 182 -0.71 -18.13 -8.21
C PRO A 182 0.13 -18.69 -7.06
N VAL A 183 0.93 -17.85 -6.41
CA VAL A 183 1.76 -18.27 -5.27
C VAL A 183 1.29 -17.62 -3.98
N ALA A 184 1.20 -18.39 -2.89
CA ALA A 184 0.93 -17.84 -1.57
C ALA A 184 2.11 -16.97 -1.10
N LEU A 185 1.80 -15.84 -0.46
CA LEU A 185 2.80 -14.94 0.14
C LEU A 185 3.79 -15.71 1.04
N GLU A 186 3.28 -16.64 1.85
CA GLU A 186 4.10 -17.42 2.77
C GLU A 186 5.16 -18.25 2.04
N ASN A 187 4.79 -18.96 0.97
CA ASN A 187 5.73 -19.75 0.18
C ASN A 187 6.79 -18.86 -0.49
N LEU A 188 6.38 -17.70 -1.02
CA LEU A 188 7.32 -16.73 -1.60
C LEU A 188 8.32 -16.21 -0.57
N LEU A 189 7.87 -15.91 0.65
CA LEU A 189 8.76 -15.46 1.73
C LEU A 189 9.75 -16.54 2.16
N ILE A 190 9.33 -17.82 2.17
CA ILE A 190 10.25 -18.95 2.40
C ILE A 190 11.35 -18.92 1.35
N TYR A 191 11.01 -18.86 0.05
CA TYR A 191 12.03 -18.78 -1.01
C TYR A 191 12.97 -17.58 -0.84
N LEU A 192 12.42 -16.38 -0.61
CA LEU A 192 13.22 -15.17 -0.47
C LEU A 192 14.23 -15.30 0.69
N THR A 193 13.80 -15.78 1.85
CA THR A 193 14.67 -15.90 3.02
C THR A 193 15.68 -17.06 2.90
N GLU A 194 15.26 -18.21 2.39
CA GLU A 194 16.11 -19.40 2.29
C GLU A 194 17.17 -19.29 1.19
N LEU A 195 16.96 -18.45 0.16
CA LEU A 195 17.96 -18.17 -0.88
C LEU A 195 19.32 -17.72 -0.34
N LEU A 196 19.35 -17.10 0.85
CA LEU A 196 20.60 -16.71 1.51
C LEU A 196 21.50 -17.91 1.82
N LYS A 197 20.92 -19.11 1.99
CA LYS A 197 21.66 -20.37 2.26
C LYS A 197 22.26 -20.99 1.01
N HIS A 198 21.89 -20.46 -0.17
CA HIS A 198 22.31 -20.95 -1.46
C HIS A 198 23.01 -19.84 -2.27
N PRO A 199 24.14 -19.29 -1.79
CA PRO A 199 24.90 -18.30 -2.55
C PRO A 199 25.38 -18.89 -3.88
N SER A 200 25.54 -18.04 -4.88
CA SER A 200 25.98 -18.42 -6.22
C SER A 200 26.96 -17.38 -6.74
N SER A 201 27.98 -17.83 -7.48
CA SER A 201 28.88 -16.95 -8.25
C SER A 201 28.29 -16.55 -9.60
N GLU A 202 27.18 -17.18 -10.00
CA GLU A 202 26.51 -16.96 -11.28
C GLU A 202 25.15 -16.27 -11.10
N ASN A 203 24.73 -15.59 -12.16
CA ASN A 203 23.38 -15.09 -12.28
C ASN A 203 22.39 -16.25 -12.43
N ARG A 204 21.35 -16.28 -11.60
CA ARG A 204 20.30 -17.30 -11.63
C ARG A 204 18.94 -16.64 -11.81
N ILE A 205 18.08 -17.30 -12.55
CA ILE A 205 16.70 -16.91 -12.75
C ILE A 205 15.85 -18.11 -12.36
N PHE A 206 14.90 -17.88 -11.48
CA PHE A 206 13.96 -18.89 -11.01
C PHE A 206 12.54 -18.39 -11.15
N ASP A 207 11.68 -19.19 -11.76
CA ASP A 207 10.25 -18.93 -11.73
C ASP A 207 9.67 -19.41 -10.39
N VAL A 208 8.78 -18.61 -9.82
CA VAL A 208 8.06 -18.92 -8.61
C VAL A 208 6.65 -19.35 -9.00
N ALA A 209 6.43 -20.66 -8.99
CA ALA A 209 5.13 -21.27 -9.26
C ALA A 209 4.47 -21.73 -7.95
N GLY A 210 3.16 -21.44 -7.81
CA GLY A 210 2.32 -22.20 -6.89
C GLY A 210 2.00 -23.60 -7.39
N PRO A 211 1.18 -24.37 -6.67
CA PRO A 211 0.92 -25.77 -6.99
C PRO A 211 0.01 -25.97 -8.21
N GLU A 212 -0.63 -24.92 -8.71
CA GLU A 212 -1.67 -25.01 -9.73
C GLU A 212 -1.41 -24.00 -10.86
N TYR A 213 -1.70 -24.38 -12.10
CA TYR A 213 -1.74 -23.49 -13.27
C TYR A 213 -3.19 -23.31 -13.73
N ILE A 214 -3.83 -22.21 -13.31
CA ILE A 214 -5.28 -22.00 -13.43
C ILE A 214 -5.60 -20.64 -14.06
N SER A 215 -6.78 -20.53 -14.67
CA SER A 215 -7.24 -19.27 -15.27
C SER A 215 -7.68 -18.27 -14.22
N TYR A 216 -7.59 -16.97 -14.52
CA TYR A 216 -8.17 -15.94 -13.64
C TYR A 216 -9.68 -16.14 -13.43
N GLN A 217 -10.39 -16.67 -14.43
CA GLN A 217 -11.80 -17.05 -14.33
C GLN A 217 -12.01 -18.11 -13.23
N THR A 218 -11.18 -19.17 -13.24
CA THR A 218 -11.19 -20.22 -12.20
C THR A 218 -10.88 -19.63 -10.83
N MET A 219 -9.93 -18.70 -10.73
CA MET A 219 -9.62 -18.00 -9.47
C MET A 219 -10.85 -17.21 -8.96
N PHE A 220 -11.54 -16.47 -9.84
CA PHE A 220 -12.78 -15.78 -9.49
C PHE A 220 -13.87 -16.75 -9.01
N GLU A 221 -14.12 -17.84 -9.74
CA GLU A 221 -15.13 -18.85 -9.39
C GLU A 221 -14.86 -19.47 -8.02
N ARG A 222 -13.61 -19.89 -7.78
CA ARG A 222 -13.18 -20.45 -6.48
C ARG A 222 -13.30 -19.42 -5.37
N PHE A 223 -12.92 -18.17 -5.62
CA PHE A 223 -13.04 -17.12 -4.61
C PHE A 223 -14.52 -16.79 -4.29
N ILE A 224 -15.39 -16.73 -5.29
CA ILE A 224 -16.84 -16.57 -5.07
C ILE A 224 -17.35 -17.67 -4.14
N ALA A 225 -16.97 -18.93 -4.40
CA ALA A 225 -17.34 -20.06 -3.56
C ALA A 225 -16.81 -19.93 -2.12
N ILE A 226 -15.52 -19.61 -1.95
CA ILE A 226 -14.87 -19.47 -0.64
C ILE A 226 -15.45 -18.29 0.16
N SER A 227 -15.72 -17.17 -0.49
CA SER A 227 -16.26 -15.96 0.15
C SER A 227 -17.73 -16.09 0.59
N GLY A 228 -18.42 -17.16 0.17
CA GLY A 228 -19.84 -17.37 0.42
C GLY A 228 -20.77 -16.35 -0.27
N LYS A 229 -20.25 -15.55 -1.21
CA LYS A 229 -21.03 -14.57 -1.95
C LYS A 229 -21.73 -15.23 -3.14
N ARG A 230 -22.95 -14.77 -3.46
CA ARG A 230 -23.66 -15.18 -4.68
C ARG A 230 -23.40 -14.17 -5.78
N ARG A 231 -22.44 -14.43 -6.66
CA ARG A 231 -22.06 -13.54 -7.77
C ARG A 231 -22.22 -14.23 -9.11
N TRP A 232 -22.69 -13.49 -10.10
CA TRP A 232 -22.83 -13.98 -11.47
C TRP A 232 -21.56 -13.64 -12.23
N LEU A 233 -20.93 -14.61 -12.88
CA LEU A 233 -19.75 -14.41 -13.69
C LEU A 233 -20.12 -14.54 -15.17
N ILE A 234 -20.21 -13.41 -15.88
CA ILE A 234 -20.67 -13.34 -17.27
C ILE A 234 -19.54 -12.75 -18.12
N PRO A 235 -18.71 -13.56 -18.77
CA PRO A 235 -17.64 -13.07 -19.62
C PRO A 235 -18.17 -12.27 -20.82
N ILE A 236 -17.69 -11.04 -21.01
CA ILE A 236 -18.09 -10.17 -22.14
C ILE A 236 -16.96 -10.01 -23.16
N PRO A 237 -17.26 -9.91 -24.47
CA PRO A 237 -16.26 -9.74 -25.53
C PRO A 237 -15.75 -8.28 -25.63
N LEU A 238 -15.36 -7.67 -24.52
CA LEU A 238 -14.89 -6.29 -24.49
C LEU A 238 -13.35 -6.24 -24.62
N PRO A 239 -12.77 -5.48 -25.57
CA PRO A 239 -11.32 -5.28 -25.61
C PRO A 239 -10.80 -4.52 -24.39
N THR A 240 -9.62 -4.89 -23.88
CA THR A 240 -9.03 -4.36 -22.64
C THR A 240 -8.87 -2.84 -22.65
N ARG A 241 -8.58 -2.25 -23.82
CA ARG A 241 -8.47 -0.79 -24.02
C ARG A 241 -9.73 0.01 -23.67
N PHE A 242 -10.90 -0.65 -23.61
CA PHE A 242 -12.17 -0.01 -23.27
C PHE A 242 -12.52 -0.11 -21.78
N ILE A 243 -11.73 -0.82 -20.98
CA ILE A 243 -11.87 -0.76 -19.52
C ILE A 243 -11.39 0.62 -19.09
N SER A 244 -12.34 1.49 -18.75
CA SER A 244 -11.98 2.83 -18.30
C SER A 244 -11.26 2.76 -16.96
N VAL A 245 -10.19 3.54 -16.83
CA VAL A 245 -9.51 3.82 -15.55
C VAL A 245 -10.51 4.28 -14.49
N TYR A 246 -11.56 5.00 -14.92
CA TYR A 246 -12.68 5.39 -14.08
C TYR A 246 -13.44 4.19 -13.50
N PHE A 247 -13.74 3.17 -14.31
CA PHE A 247 -14.41 1.95 -13.83
C PHE A 247 -13.55 1.19 -12.80
N ILE A 248 -12.24 1.06 -13.04
CA ILE A 248 -11.32 0.42 -12.09
C ILE A 248 -11.31 1.20 -10.77
N ASN A 249 -11.13 2.52 -10.82
CA ASN A 249 -11.20 3.36 -9.63
C ASN A 249 -12.62 3.41 -9.02
N MET A 250 -13.66 3.04 -9.73
CA MET A 250 -14.99 2.94 -9.13
C MET A 250 -15.12 1.67 -8.29
N VAL A 251 -14.62 0.55 -8.81
CA VAL A 251 -14.88 -0.78 -8.27
C VAL A 251 -13.82 -1.26 -7.28
N THR A 252 -12.57 -0.83 -7.39
CA THR A 252 -11.50 -1.22 -6.46
C THR A 252 -10.87 0.00 -5.78
N SER A 253 -10.47 -0.16 -4.53
CA SER A 253 -9.74 0.85 -3.77
C SER A 253 -8.22 0.75 -3.95
N VAL A 254 -7.73 -0.26 -4.66
CA VAL A 254 -6.31 -0.39 -5.05
C VAL A 254 -5.88 0.87 -5.83
N PRO A 255 -4.69 1.43 -5.58
CA PRO A 255 -4.20 2.58 -6.32
C PRO A 255 -4.27 2.37 -7.83
N THR A 256 -4.92 3.30 -8.51
CA THR A 256 -5.25 3.22 -9.94
C THR A 256 -4.05 2.86 -10.84
N PRO A 257 -2.85 3.48 -10.69
CA PRO A 257 -1.70 3.13 -11.52
C PRO A 257 -1.30 1.64 -11.40
N ILE A 258 -1.37 1.10 -10.18
CA ILE A 258 -1.05 -0.30 -9.91
C ILE A 258 -2.11 -1.21 -10.54
N ALA A 259 -3.40 -0.92 -10.31
CA ALA A 259 -4.48 -1.73 -10.85
C ALA A 259 -4.48 -1.75 -12.40
N SER A 260 -4.21 -0.61 -13.04
CA SER A 260 -4.09 -0.51 -14.51
C SER A 260 -2.92 -1.34 -15.04
N ALA A 261 -1.72 -1.20 -14.46
CA ALA A 261 -0.55 -1.97 -14.88
C ALA A 261 -0.73 -3.49 -14.70
N LEU A 262 -1.41 -3.90 -13.63
CA LEU A 262 -1.76 -5.30 -13.40
C LEU A 262 -2.72 -5.81 -14.48
N ILE A 263 -3.82 -5.10 -14.75
CA ILE A 263 -4.83 -5.52 -15.75
C ILE A 263 -4.24 -5.64 -17.16
N GLU A 264 -3.31 -4.76 -17.53
CA GLU A 264 -2.59 -4.89 -18.81
C GLU A 264 -1.77 -6.19 -18.88
N GLY A 265 -1.15 -6.59 -17.77
CA GLY A 265 -0.41 -7.86 -17.66
C GLY A 265 -1.29 -9.12 -17.67
N LEU A 266 -2.58 -9.01 -17.34
CA LEU A 266 -3.50 -10.18 -17.28
C LEU A 266 -3.87 -10.75 -18.66
N ASN A 267 -3.53 -10.09 -19.77
CA ASN A 267 -3.88 -10.54 -21.12
C ASN A 267 -3.03 -11.71 -21.64
N HIS A 268 -2.05 -12.17 -20.88
CA HIS A 268 -1.07 -13.17 -21.31
C HIS A 268 -1.14 -14.41 -20.41
N ASP A 269 -0.96 -15.57 -21.03
CA ASP A 269 -0.65 -16.79 -20.29
C ASP A 269 0.76 -16.67 -19.71
N LEU A 270 0.89 -16.95 -18.42
CA LEU A 270 2.15 -16.87 -17.68
C LEU A 270 2.47 -18.26 -17.12
N PRO A 271 2.93 -19.21 -17.97
CA PRO A 271 3.47 -20.46 -17.48
C PRO A 271 4.70 -20.19 -16.61
N ALA A 272 4.89 -21.01 -15.59
CA ALA A 272 6.01 -20.88 -14.66
C ALA A 272 6.64 -22.25 -14.45
N ASP A 273 7.96 -22.36 -14.62
CA ASP A 273 8.71 -23.57 -14.27
C ASP A 273 9.36 -23.44 -12.89
N GLY A 274 8.64 -23.89 -11.87
CA GLY A 274 9.10 -23.87 -10.48
C GLY A 274 10.06 -24.98 -10.11
N GLN A 275 10.36 -25.95 -10.99
CA GLN A 275 11.06 -27.19 -10.60
C GLN A 275 12.45 -26.92 -10.03
N ALA A 276 13.23 -26.06 -10.68
CA ALA A 276 14.60 -25.74 -10.25
C ALA A 276 14.63 -25.09 -8.86
N LEU A 277 13.69 -24.17 -8.58
CA LEU A 277 13.60 -23.49 -7.30
C LEU A 277 13.09 -24.42 -6.19
N GLN A 278 12.10 -25.24 -6.49
CA GLN A 278 11.54 -26.23 -5.55
C GLN A 278 12.57 -27.31 -5.19
N ALA A 279 13.39 -27.74 -6.16
CA ALA A 279 14.49 -28.66 -5.90
C ALA A 279 15.57 -28.02 -5.00
N LEU A 280 15.86 -26.72 -5.20
CA LEU A 280 16.83 -26.00 -4.39
C LEU A 280 16.33 -25.74 -2.97
N ILE A 281 15.06 -25.34 -2.82
CA ILE A 281 14.41 -25.00 -1.54
C ILE A 281 13.09 -25.78 -1.45
N PRO A 282 13.13 -27.05 -1.01
CA PRO A 282 11.92 -27.86 -0.89
C PRO A 282 10.98 -27.30 0.18
N GLN A 283 9.70 -27.16 -0.18
CA GLN A 283 8.64 -26.73 0.73
C GLN A 283 7.28 -27.28 0.29
N SER A 284 6.32 -27.32 1.21
CA SER A 284 4.92 -27.64 0.89
C SER A 284 4.24 -26.39 0.31
N LEU A 285 3.77 -26.49 -0.93
CA LEU A 285 3.09 -25.38 -1.60
C LEU A 285 1.63 -25.29 -1.17
N ILE A 286 1.19 -24.09 -0.81
CA ILE A 286 -0.17 -23.78 -0.38
C ILE A 286 -1.05 -23.64 -1.62
N SER A 287 -2.20 -24.32 -1.63
CA SER A 287 -3.18 -24.24 -2.73
C SER A 287 -3.73 -22.82 -2.87
N PHE A 288 -4.27 -22.48 -4.05
CA PHE A 288 -4.93 -21.18 -4.23
C PHE A 288 -6.05 -20.99 -3.19
N ASP A 289 -6.88 -22.01 -3.00
CA ASP A 289 -8.04 -21.98 -2.11
C ASP A 289 -7.64 -21.73 -0.65
N ASP A 290 -6.58 -22.40 -0.16
CA ASP A 290 -6.12 -22.24 1.21
C ASP A 290 -5.40 -20.90 1.42
N ALA A 291 -4.66 -20.42 0.41
CA ALA A 291 -4.08 -19.08 0.44
C ALA A 291 -5.17 -17.99 0.51
N VAL A 292 -6.29 -18.15 -0.21
CA VAL A 292 -7.44 -17.24 -0.14
C VAL A 292 -8.10 -17.31 1.24
N LYS A 293 -8.37 -18.51 1.78
CA LYS A 293 -8.97 -18.67 3.12
C LYS A 293 -8.12 -18.01 4.20
N GLU A 294 -6.80 -18.23 4.16
CA GLU A 294 -5.88 -17.64 5.13
C GLU A 294 -5.80 -16.13 4.96
N THR A 295 -5.82 -15.64 3.73
CA THR A 295 -5.87 -14.19 3.45
C THR A 295 -7.12 -13.55 4.05
N LEU A 296 -8.29 -14.18 3.88
CA LEU A 296 -9.55 -13.69 4.48
C LEU A 296 -9.52 -13.73 6.01
N ARG A 297 -8.86 -14.74 6.61
CA ARG A 297 -8.71 -14.86 8.06
C ARG A 297 -7.85 -13.76 8.66
N ARG A 298 -6.91 -13.21 7.89
CA ARG A 298 -5.93 -12.18 8.28
C ARG A 298 -6.30 -10.78 7.80
N GLU A 299 -7.55 -10.53 7.41
CA GLU A 299 -7.99 -9.21 6.93
C GLU A 299 -7.94 -8.12 8.01
N ASP A 300 -7.90 -8.49 9.30
CA ASP A 300 -7.77 -7.58 10.43
C ASP A 300 -6.35 -6.99 10.58
N GLU A 301 -5.35 -7.52 9.89
CA GLU A 301 -3.99 -6.94 9.89
C GLU A 301 -3.96 -5.49 9.39
N VAL A 302 -4.95 -5.07 8.58
CA VAL A 302 -5.07 -3.68 8.09
C VAL A 302 -5.17 -2.68 9.24
N VAL A 303 -5.98 -3.00 10.24
CA VAL A 303 -6.21 -2.12 11.41
C VAL A 303 -5.13 -2.27 12.48
N ASP A 304 -4.27 -3.28 12.34
CA ASP A 304 -3.07 -3.44 13.18
C ASP A 304 -1.85 -2.71 12.60
N SER A 305 -2.02 -1.42 12.30
CA SER A 305 -1.00 -0.60 11.65
C SER A 305 -0.84 0.78 12.31
N PRO A 306 0.31 1.45 12.10
CA PRO A 306 0.54 2.81 12.60
C PRO A 306 -0.49 3.82 12.09
N ASP A 307 -1.12 3.53 10.94
CA ASP A 307 -2.18 4.34 10.36
C ASP A 307 -3.46 4.38 11.21
N TRP A 308 -3.69 3.35 12.01
CA TRP A 308 -4.81 3.24 12.94
C TRP A 308 -4.40 3.44 14.40
N GLY A 309 -3.13 3.77 14.66
CA GLY A 309 -2.59 3.95 16.00
C GLY A 309 -2.69 2.71 16.90
N TYR A 310 -2.89 1.52 16.32
CA TYR A 310 -3.17 0.28 17.04
C TYR A 310 -4.43 0.35 17.95
N ASP A 311 -5.40 1.21 17.59
CA ASP A 311 -6.57 1.48 18.42
C ASP A 311 -7.49 0.24 18.57
N PRO A 312 -7.84 -0.16 19.81
CA PRO A 312 -8.67 -1.35 20.05
C PRO A 312 -10.08 -1.27 19.47
N GLU A 313 -10.66 -0.08 19.36
CA GLU A 313 -12.01 0.12 18.83
C GLU A 313 -12.02 0.03 17.30
N ALA A 314 -10.97 0.53 16.63
CA ALA A 314 -10.75 0.28 15.21
C ALA A 314 -10.69 -1.22 14.91
N ARG A 315 -9.96 -1.99 15.73
CA ARG A 315 -9.92 -3.46 15.64
C ARG A 315 -11.29 -4.10 15.84
N ALA A 316 -12.02 -3.68 16.89
CA ALA A 316 -13.33 -4.25 17.20
C ALA A 316 -14.40 -3.98 16.12
N ARG A 317 -14.28 -2.84 15.43
CA ARG A 317 -15.22 -2.42 14.37
C ARG A 317 -14.85 -2.96 12.99
N TRP A 318 -13.60 -3.36 12.76
CA TRP A 318 -13.21 -3.99 11.52
C TRP A 318 -13.99 -5.28 11.29
N ARG A 319 -14.32 -5.54 10.02
CA ARG A 319 -15.06 -6.73 9.59
C ARG A 319 -14.43 -7.29 8.33
N PRO A 320 -14.36 -8.63 8.20
CA PRO A 320 -13.98 -9.26 6.94
C PRO A 320 -14.83 -8.76 5.76
N GLY A 321 -14.20 -8.57 4.61
CA GLY A 321 -14.80 -8.01 3.39
C GLY A 321 -14.79 -6.49 3.30
N TYR A 322 -14.13 -5.78 4.23
CA TYR A 322 -13.80 -4.37 4.06
C TYR A 322 -12.64 -4.25 3.06
N GLY A 323 -12.64 -3.20 2.24
CA GLY A 323 -11.54 -2.94 1.33
C GLY A 323 -10.22 -2.76 2.09
N PHE A 324 -9.20 -3.54 1.76
CA PHE A 324 -7.84 -3.44 2.33
C PHE A 324 -7.24 -2.06 2.07
N TYR A 325 -7.32 -1.58 0.83
CA TYR A 325 -6.92 -0.21 0.50
C TYR A 325 -8.06 0.76 0.79
N PRO A 326 -7.76 1.95 1.34
CA PRO A 326 -8.75 2.98 1.51
C PRO A 326 -8.98 3.77 0.21
N LYS A 327 -10.24 4.11 -0.05
CA LYS A 327 -10.59 5.30 -0.83
C LYS A 327 -10.13 6.56 -0.11
N GLN A 328 -9.87 7.62 -0.86
CA GLN A 328 -9.40 8.87 -0.28
C GLN A 328 -9.96 10.09 -1.00
N ALA A 329 -10.21 11.15 -0.23
CA ALA A 329 -10.56 12.48 -0.72
C ALA A 329 -9.94 13.51 0.23
N GLY A 330 -9.34 14.55 -0.32
CA GLY A 330 -8.62 15.53 0.48
C GLY A 330 -8.06 16.69 -0.32
N CYS A 331 -7.38 17.58 0.38
CA CYS A 331 -6.72 18.74 -0.22
C CYS A 331 -5.36 18.96 0.45
N THR A 332 -4.32 19.01 -0.37
CA THR A 332 -2.99 19.48 0.02
C THR A 332 -2.82 20.93 -0.41
N LEU A 333 -2.33 21.78 0.48
CA LEU A 333 -2.01 23.18 0.22
C LEU A 333 -0.58 23.48 0.69
N TYR A 334 0.01 24.54 0.15
CA TYR A 334 1.27 25.09 0.63
C TYR A 334 1.01 26.41 1.34
N THR A 335 1.62 26.60 2.50
CA THR A 335 1.43 27.78 3.34
C THR A 335 2.76 28.27 3.92
N SER A 336 2.79 29.55 4.26
CA SER A 336 3.89 30.18 5.01
C SER A 336 3.73 30.04 6.52
N ALA A 337 2.58 29.57 7.01
CA ALA A 337 2.34 29.37 8.44
C ALA A 337 3.36 28.39 9.03
N SER A 338 3.75 28.64 10.28
CA SER A 338 4.58 27.75 11.07
C SER A 338 3.88 26.42 11.36
N SER A 339 4.66 25.38 11.62
CA SER A 339 4.10 24.08 12.01
C SER A 339 3.40 24.17 13.36
N GLU A 340 3.88 25.05 14.24
CA GLU A 340 3.32 25.37 15.55
C GLU A 340 1.93 26.00 15.41
N ALA A 341 1.77 26.99 14.53
CA ALA A 341 0.47 27.61 14.28
C ALA A 341 -0.52 26.65 13.64
N LEU A 342 -0.08 25.89 12.62
CA LEU A 342 -0.91 24.85 12.01
C LEU A 342 -1.35 23.82 13.04
N TRP A 343 -0.43 23.36 13.88
CA TRP A 343 -0.72 22.40 14.93
C TRP A 343 -1.70 22.94 15.98
N HIS A 344 -1.46 24.17 16.45
CA HIS A 344 -2.36 24.84 17.38
C HIS A 344 -3.78 24.92 16.81
N VAL A 345 -3.93 25.42 15.58
CA VAL A 345 -5.24 25.56 14.94
C VAL A 345 -5.91 24.20 14.72
N VAL A 346 -5.20 23.19 14.21
CA VAL A 346 -5.77 21.84 14.00
C VAL A 346 -6.32 21.26 15.30
N GLN A 347 -5.61 21.47 16.43
CA GLN A 347 -6.08 21.03 17.74
C GLN A 347 -7.35 21.73 18.23
N GLN A 348 -7.79 22.82 17.60
CA GLN A 348 -9.05 23.51 17.92
C GLN A 348 -10.29 22.91 17.22
N ILE A 349 -10.14 21.81 16.49
CA ILE A 349 -11.28 21.14 15.84
C ILE A 349 -12.37 20.73 16.85
N GLY A 350 -13.64 20.93 16.50
CA GLY A 350 -14.78 20.75 17.41
C GLY A 350 -14.95 21.89 18.43
N GLY A 351 -14.08 22.91 18.40
CA GLY A 351 -14.18 24.10 19.24
C GLY A 351 -15.09 25.19 18.62
N LYS A 352 -14.75 26.47 18.86
CA LYS A 352 -15.55 27.62 18.41
C LYS A 352 -15.81 27.65 16.89
N GLU A 353 -14.84 27.22 16.09
CA GLU A 353 -14.94 27.15 14.62
C GLU A 353 -15.59 25.83 14.13
N GLY A 354 -15.95 24.91 15.03
CA GLY A 354 -16.43 23.57 14.70
C GLY A 354 -15.38 22.79 13.92
N TYR A 355 -15.73 22.34 12.71
CA TYR A 355 -14.84 21.67 11.76
C TYR A 355 -14.18 22.65 10.77
N PHE A 356 -14.11 23.94 11.11
CA PHE A 356 -13.57 25.04 10.29
C PHE A 356 -14.32 25.36 9.00
N TYR A 357 -15.00 24.39 8.39
CA TYR A 357 -15.71 24.60 7.13
C TYR A 357 -16.84 23.59 6.94
N GLY A 358 -17.94 24.05 6.34
CA GLY A 358 -19.08 23.18 6.04
C GLY A 358 -19.79 22.63 7.28
N ASN A 359 -19.72 23.33 8.43
CA ASN A 359 -20.32 22.90 9.71
C ASN A 359 -21.77 22.38 9.61
N PRO A 360 -22.68 22.96 8.81
CA PRO A 360 -24.02 22.39 8.62
C PRO A 360 -23.99 20.96 8.07
N LEU A 361 -23.08 20.63 7.14
CA LEU A 361 -22.97 19.29 6.56
C LEU A 361 -22.51 18.25 7.58
N TRP A 362 -21.55 18.63 8.44
CA TRP A 362 -21.10 17.79 9.54
C TRP A 362 -22.24 17.51 10.53
N LYS A 363 -22.97 18.54 10.94
CA LYS A 363 -24.14 18.41 11.82
C LYS A 363 -25.23 17.53 11.21
N THR A 364 -25.55 17.73 9.92
CA THR A 364 -26.51 16.88 9.21
C THR A 364 -26.06 15.42 9.25
N ARG A 365 -24.77 15.15 9.06
CA ARG A 365 -24.26 13.78 9.09
C ARG A 365 -24.35 13.14 10.48
N SER A 366 -24.04 13.89 11.54
CA SER A 366 -24.20 13.41 12.93
C SER A 366 -25.68 13.15 13.26
N TRP A 367 -26.58 14.03 12.83
CA TRP A 367 -28.02 13.83 13.01
C TRP A 367 -28.55 12.58 12.28
N MET A 368 -28.10 12.34 11.05
CA MET A 368 -28.43 11.09 10.33
C MET A 368 -27.96 9.84 11.07
N ASP A 369 -26.86 9.95 11.83
CA ASP A 369 -26.35 8.86 12.64
C ASP A 369 -27.27 8.53 13.82
N ASP A 370 -27.72 9.57 14.54
CA ASP A 370 -28.65 9.43 15.65
C ASP A 370 -29.99 8.84 15.22
N LEU A 371 -30.49 9.23 14.04
CA LEU A 371 -31.68 8.60 13.45
C LEU A 371 -31.48 7.10 13.15
N ALA A 372 -30.25 6.69 12.83
CA ALA A 372 -29.88 5.30 12.67
C ALA A 372 -29.52 4.61 14.02
N GLY A 373 -29.76 5.29 15.15
CA GLY A 373 -29.48 4.82 16.51
C GLY A 373 -27.99 4.78 16.86
N GLY A 374 -27.19 5.67 16.28
CA GLY A 374 -25.74 5.77 16.47
C GLY A 374 -25.32 6.32 17.83
N GLY A 375 -26.07 7.28 18.38
CA GLY A 375 -25.82 7.84 19.72
C GLY A 375 -24.54 8.66 19.74
N VAL A 376 -24.44 9.66 18.86
CA VAL A 376 -23.25 10.50 18.72
C VAL A 376 -22.96 11.25 20.02
N VAL A 377 -21.70 11.16 20.49
CA VAL A 377 -21.20 12.01 21.56
C VAL A 377 -20.83 13.37 20.97
N TYR A 378 -21.64 14.37 21.25
CA TYR A 378 -21.45 15.75 20.79
C TYR A 378 -20.48 16.53 21.69
N GLY A 379 -19.79 17.49 21.09
CA GLY A 379 -18.79 18.33 21.74
C GLY A 379 -17.39 17.73 21.67
N ARG A 380 -16.48 18.35 22.44
CA ARG A 380 -15.08 17.95 22.62
C ARG A 380 -14.70 18.11 24.10
N PRO A 381 -13.59 17.52 24.57
CA PRO A 381 -13.09 17.77 25.91
C PRO A 381 -12.84 19.27 26.16
N ASP A 382 -13.16 19.73 27.39
CA ASP A 382 -13.03 21.12 27.82
C ASP A 382 -11.57 21.46 28.16
N ARG A 383 -10.73 21.43 27.13
CA ARG A 383 -9.31 21.81 27.18
C ARG A 383 -8.82 22.24 25.81
N GLU A 384 -7.73 23.01 25.81
CA GLU A 384 -7.16 23.63 24.62
C GLU A 384 -6.55 22.63 23.65
N THR A 385 -5.86 21.61 24.17
CA THR A 385 -5.16 20.59 23.36
C THR A 385 -5.89 19.25 23.39
N LEU A 386 -5.76 18.50 22.30
CA LEU A 386 -6.33 17.17 22.19
C LEU A 386 -5.35 16.12 22.73
N GLU A 387 -5.87 14.98 23.16
CA GLU A 387 -5.11 13.80 23.59
C GLU A 387 -5.61 12.57 22.83
N LEU A 388 -4.82 11.49 22.87
CA LEU A 388 -5.24 10.21 22.31
C LEU A 388 -6.48 9.69 23.04
N GLY A 389 -7.48 9.22 22.27
CA GLY A 389 -8.75 8.72 22.78
C GLY A 389 -9.87 9.76 22.87
N ASP A 390 -9.58 11.04 22.64
CA ASP A 390 -10.58 12.10 22.72
C ASP A 390 -11.72 11.93 21.73
N LEU A 391 -12.93 12.24 22.19
CA LEU A 391 -14.14 12.22 21.39
C LEU A 391 -14.52 13.63 20.94
N ILE A 392 -14.77 13.81 19.64
CA ILE A 392 -15.12 15.09 19.01
C ILE A 392 -16.30 14.87 18.08
N ASP A 393 -17.53 15.22 18.49
CA ASP A 393 -18.74 15.16 17.65
C ASP A 393 -18.91 13.82 16.89
N GLY A 394 -18.59 12.70 17.55
CA GLY A 394 -18.63 11.34 16.97
C GLY A 394 -17.36 10.89 16.25
N TRP A 395 -16.24 11.60 16.41
CA TRP A 395 -14.91 11.17 15.99
C TRP A 395 -14.05 10.84 17.19
N LYS A 396 -13.08 9.94 17.02
CA LYS A 396 -12.13 9.60 18.09
C LYS A 396 -10.70 9.88 17.65
N VAL A 397 -9.92 10.59 18.45
CA VAL A 397 -8.49 10.82 18.17
C VAL A 397 -7.73 9.51 18.34
N ILE A 398 -7.16 9.00 17.26
CA ILE A 398 -6.42 7.72 17.22
C ILE A 398 -4.92 7.90 16.96
N THR A 399 -4.50 9.08 16.51
CA THR A 399 -3.08 9.38 16.32
C THR A 399 -2.82 10.85 16.59
N LEU A 400 -1.78 11.11 17.38
CA LEU A 400 -1.34 12.45 17.73
C LEU A 400 0.18 12.49 17.71
N LYS A 401 0.73 13.11 16.67
CA LYS A 401 2.17 13.33 16.47
C LYS A 401 2.38 14.84 16.42
N PRO A 402 2.89 15.46 17.50
CA PRO A 402 3.05 16.91 17.59
C PRO A 402 3.71 17.50 16.36
N LEU A 403 3.15 18.62 15.88
CA LEU A 403 3.61 19.38 14.71
C LEU A 403 3.63 18.60 13.37
N ARG A 404 3.11 17.37 13.33
CA ARG A 404 3.23 16.48 12.16
C ARG A 404 1.91 15.88 11.73
N GLN A 405 1.15 15.30 12.65
CA GLN A 405 -0.02 14.54 12.28
C GLN A 405 -1.06 14.46 13.39
N LEU A 406 -2.32 14.70 13.04
CA LEU A 406 -3.48 14.34 13.86
C LEU A 406 -4.39 13.46 13.02
N ALA A 407 -4.80 12.30 13.54
CA ALA A 407 -5.76 11.42 12.89
C ALA A 407 -6.93 11.10 13.81
N MET A 408 -8.14 11.16 13.26
CA MET A 408 -9.36 10.81 13.97
C MET A 408 -10.12 9.72 13.24
N MET A 409 -10.51 8.68 13.95
CA MET A 409 -11.38 7.62 13.45
C MET A 409 -12.83 8.11 13.36
N PHE A 410 -13.50 7.70 12.28
CA PHE A 410 -14.92 7.95 12.05
C PHE A 410 -15.77 7.07 12.98
N GLY A 411 -16.34 7.63 14.05
CA GLY A 411 -17.11 6.91 15.08
C GLY A 411 -18.55 6.55 14.70
N MET A 412 -19.12 7.24 13.72
CA MET A 412 -20.51 7.08 13.28
C MET A 412 -20.79 5.74 12.55
N LYS A 413 -22.05 5.31 12.55
CA LYS A 413 -22.54 4.14 11.79
C LYS A 413 -22.46 4.39 10.30
N ALA A 414 -21.71 3.56 9.60
CA ALA A 414 -21.62 3.56 8.14
C ALA A 414 -21.13 2.19 7.62
N PRO A 415 -21.37 1.86 6.34
CA PRO A 415 -20.94 0.60 5.74
C PRO A 415 -19.45 0.62 5.39
N GLY A 416 -18.60 0.70 6.41
CA GLY A 416 -17.14 0.74 6.28
C GLY A 416 -16.48 1.39 7.47
N LEU A 417 -15.16 1.55 7.40
CA LEU A 417 -14.36 2.22 8.42
C LEU A 417 -13.54 3.33 7.80
N GLY A 418 -13.47 4.49 8.44
CA GLY A 418 -12.73 5.63 7.91
C GLY A 418 -11.98 6.41 8.98
N ARG A 419 -11.05 7.23 8.51
CA ARG A 419 -10.29 8.17 9.33
C ARG A 419 -10.11 9.50 8.60
N LEU A 420 -10.05 10.59 9.35
CA LEU A 420 -9.70 11.92 8.87
C LEU A 420 -8.31 12.27 9.39
N THR A 421 -7.40 12.65 8.51
CA THR A 421 -6.01 12.96 8.83
C THR A 421 -5.68 14.40 8.46
N PHE A 422 -4.96 15.07 9.36
CA PHE A 422 -4.30 16.35 9.16
C PHE A 422 -2.80 16.09 9.20
N THR A 423 -2.08 16.41 8.13
CA THR A 423 -0.63 16.16 8.02
C THR A 423 0.09 17.46 7.70
N ILE A 424 1.14 17.75 8.45
CA ILE A 424 2.03 18.89 8.28
C ILE A 424 3.39 18.36 7.85
N LYS A 425 3.93 18.86 6.73
CA LYS A 425 5.30 18.55 6.31
C LYS A 425 6.10 19.82 6.11
N GLU A 426 7.29 19.81 6.67
CA GLU A 426 8.30 20.84 6.48
C GLU A 426 8.96 20.72 5.10
N LEU A 427 8.95 21.81 4.33
CA LEU A 427 9.57 21.90 3.00
C LEU A 427 10.50 23.11 2.95
N GLY A 428 11.45 23.16 3.89
CA GLY A 428 12.41 24.25 4.05
C GLY A 428 11.73 25.56 4.44
N GLY A 429 11.48 26.43 3.46
CA GLY A 429 10.87 27.75 3.66
C GLY A 429 9.34 27.80 3.59
N ARG A 430 8.67 26.68 3.31
CA ARG A 430 7.21 26.56 3.29
C ARG A 430 6.78 25.25 3.92
N ARG A 431 5.52 25.15 4.34
CA ARG A 431 4.92 23.90 4.82
C ARG A 431 3.90 23.40 3.83
N SER A 432 3.83 22.08 3.63
CA SER A 432 2.64 21.47 3.04
C SER A 432 1.71 21.01 4.14
N PHE A 433 0.43 21.34 3.97
CA PHE A 433 -0.64 20.95 4.87
C PHE A 433 -1.66 20.13 4.09
N ASP A 434 -1.87 18.89 4.51
CA ASP A 434 -2.80 17.95 3.89
C ASP A 434 -3.95 17.62 4.85
N VAL A 435 -5.17 17.78 4.35
CA VAL A 435 -6.40 17.38 5.02
C VAL A 435 -7.07 16.31 4.19
N ARG A 436 -7.25 15.11 4.74
CA ARG A 436 -7.67 13.96 3.94
C ARG A 436 -8.49 12.95 4.72
N ALA A 437 -9.61 12.54 4.14
CA ALA A 437 -10.36 11.39 4.60
C ALA A 437 -9.92 10.13 3.87
N TRP A 438 -9.87 9.04 4.62
CA TRP A 438 -9.57 7.69 4.18
C TRP A 438 -10.75 6.80 4.53
N TRP A 439 -11.16 5.91 3.61
CA TRP A 439 -12.36 5.11 3.74
C TRP A 439 -12.16 3.70 3.21
N HIS A 440 -12.29 2.71 4.08
CA HIS A 440 -12.29 1.28 3.75
C HIS A 440 -13.75 0.83 3.57
N PRO A 441 -14.23 0.67 2.31
CA PRO A 441 -15.63 0.38 2.05
C PRO A 441 -16.00 -1.06 2.41
N ALA A 442 -17.16 -1.26 3.02
CA ALA A 442 -17.76 -2.58 3.22
C ALA A 442 -18.50 -3.04 1.95
N GLY A 443 -17.78 -3.64 1.01
CA GLY A 443 -18.36 -4.12 -0.24
C GLY A 443 -19.06 -3.02 -1.06
N PHE A 444 -20.11 -3.43 -1.79
CA PHE A 444 -20.94 -2.54 -2.60
C PHE A 444 -21.54 -1.36 -1.83
N ASN A 445 -22.13 -1.61 -0.66
CA ASN A 445 -22.80 -0.56 0.13
C ASN A 445 -21.80 0.49 0.63
N GLY A 446 -20.57 0.07 0.97
CA GLY A 446 -19.50 0.97 1.35
C GLY A 446 -19.03 1.89 0.23
N LEU A 447 -18.98 1.37 -1.00
CA LEU A 447 -18.68 2.19 -2.18
C LEU A 447 -19.82 3.15 -2.51
N LEU A 448 -21.07 2.68 -2.48
CA LEU A 448 -22.23 3.54 -2.73
C LEU A 448 -22.24 4.70 -1.75
N TYR A 449 -22.05 4.43 -0.46
CA TYR A 449 -21.91 5.47 0.57
C TYR A 449 -20.78 6.45 0.24
N TRP A 450 -19.60 5.95 -0.12
CA TRP A 450 -18.46 6.79 -0.49
C TRP A 450 -18.78 7.74 -1.66
N PHE A 451 -19.38 7.23 -2.74
CA PHE A 451 -19.68 8.03 -3.92
C PHE A 451 -20.80 9.05 -3.70
N VAL A 452 -21.83 8.70 -2.92
CA VAL A 452 -22.89 9.64 -2.51
C VAL A 452 -22.31 10.80 -1.71
N MET A 453 -21.34 10.53 -0.84
CA MET A 453 -20.69 11.56 0.00
C MET A 453 -19.58 12.35 -0.72
N MET A 454 -19.11 11.87 -1.87
CA MET A 454 -17.94 12.42 -2.57
C MET A 454 -18.06 13.92 -2.92
N PRO A 455 -19.19 14.44 -3.44
CA PRO A 455 -19.34 15.88 -3.69
C PRO A 455 -19.17 16.72 -2.42
N ALA A 456 -19.73 16.27 -1.30
CA ALA A 456 -19.58 16.94 -0.01
C ALA A 456 -18.12 16.87 0.48
N HIS A 457 -17.47 15.72 0.37
CA HIS A 457 -16.06 15.56 0.74
C HIS A 457 -15.13 16.51 -0.02
N LEU A 458 -15.26 16.61 -1.35
CA LEU A 458 -14.42 17.50 -2.16
C LEU A 458 -14.59 18.98 -1.77
N PHE A 459 -15.82 19.37 -1.46
CA PHE A 459 -16.15 20.72 -1.02
C PHE A 459 -15.60 21.00 0.39
N ILE A 460 -15.87 20.12 1.34
CA ILE A 460 -15.53 20.28 2.76
C ILE A 460 -14.01 20.30 2.96
N PHE A 461 -13.27 19.31 2.45
CA PHE A 461 -11.85 19.17 2.76
C PHE A 461 -11.01 20.30 2.15
N ARG A 462 -11.38 20.79 0.96
CA ARG A 462 -10.73 21.95 0.36
C ARG A 462 -10.98 23.22 1.17
N GLY A 463 -12.21 23.44 1.63
CA GLY A 463 -12.52 24.60 2.46
C GLY A 463 -11.87 24.53 3.85
N MET A 464 -11.88 23.35 4.48
CA MET A 464 -11.24 23.11 5.77
C MET A 464 -9.74 23.38 5.72
N ALA A 465 -9.04 22.82 4.72
CA ALA A 465 -7.61 23.06 4.53
C ALA A 465 -7.27 24.55 4.36
N LYS A 466 -8.05 25.28 3.56
CA LYS A 466 -7.87 26.73 3.35
C LYS A 466 -8.15 27.53 4.61
N ARG A 467 -9.21 27.22 5.35
CA ARG A 467 -9.57 27.95 6.58
C ARG A 467 -8.52 27.75 7.66
N ILE A 468 -8.07 26.51 7.89
CA ILE A 468 -7.01 26.19 8.84
C ILE A 468 -5.72 26.94 8.49
N ALA A 469 -5.28 26.88 7.23
CA ALA A 469 -4.08 27.59 6.80
C ALA A 469 -4.20 29.12 7.02
N THR A 470 -5.39 29.70 6.79
CA THR A 470 -5.64 31.13 7.01
C THR A 470 -5.54 31.51 8.48
N LEU A 471 -6.20 30.73 9.36
CA LEU A 471 -6.16 30.93 10.81
C LEU A 471 -4.74 30.76 11.36
N ALA A 472 -3.97 29.81 10.83
CA ALA A 472 -2.59 29.58 11.25
C ALA A 472 -1.69 30.78 10.89
N VAL A 473 -1.84 31.36 9.69
CA VAL A 473 -1.11 32.58 9.32
C VAL A 473 -1.49 33.76 10.23
N GLN A 474 -2.74 33.86 10.65
CA GLN A 474 -3.18 34.90 11.60
C GLN A 474 -2.56 34.69 12.98
N TYR A 475 -2.58 33.46 13.48
CA TYR A 475 -1.96 33.08 14.75
C TYR A 475 -0.46 33.42 14.78
N ASP A 476 0.29 33.10 13.72
CA ASP A 476 1.71 33.48 13.62
C ASP A 476 1.93 34.99 13.72
N ARG A 477 1.07 35.79 13.08
CA ARG A 477 1.18 37.26 13.11
C ARG A 477 0.86 37.83 14.48
N GLU A 478 -0.01 37.19 15.24
CA GLU A 478 -0.37 37.60 16.60
C GLU A 478 0.75 37.24 17.59
N GLN A 479 1.41 36.09 17.42
CA GLN A 479 2.55 35.67 18.25
C GLN A 479 3.84 36.47 17.99
N GLN A 480 3.93 37.19 16.86
CA GLN A 480 5.06 38.05 16.51
C GLN A 480 4.89 39.52 16.94
N LYS A 481 3.71 39.89 17.44
CA LYS A 481 3.42 41.20 18.01
C LYS A 481 3.59 41.16 19.52
#